data_AF-A0A3B9J538-F1
#
_entry.id   AF-A0A3B9J538-F1
#
_cell.length_a   1.000
_cell.length_b   1.000
_cell.length_c   1.000
_cell.angle_alpha   90.00
_cell.angle_beta   90.00
_cell.angle_gamma   90.00
#
_symmetry.space_group_name_H-M   'P 1'
#
loop_
_entity.id
_entity.type
_entity.pdbx_description
1 polymer ?
#
loop_
_entity_poly.entity_id
_entity_poly.type
_entity_poly.pdbx_seq_one_letter_code
_entity_poly.pdbx_strand_id
1 'polypeptide(L)'
;MTLKSADQSQSNDVSGTSARPLEGMRVIDLTDHRGDIGPWILGELGADVIKVEPPEGCATRYANPLNKNDTSDLGSLHFGAYASNKRSIALDLDESGDRELFLKLIEVSDFLYESGLPSSTEKAGLDRNDIEAINPELVQVLVTPFGESGPRANDPHSEISIASLGGSPNLQGTPERPPVKASIPQVWRHAGAESAVAGLVAHARMLTTGEGQHVAVSAQSCITWTLLNAMEAHAIQGSDIHRTGTEILTDPPLQIRVEALDGWLIAVSRGDLAKALGPWLIEEEIVDSDWLEEDWDTFDHRSISGERTAYTFADIYQAVSALCLRYPRETLMRRGLELGATMAPINDVEDLLAFDHLEIREFWRTAADDRGFTDERIPGGFLSFDGKRLEAPRRPPRLNEHGNEIRDELAAGLLTRSIQEINRAELPLEGLKVADFSWVGVGPITAKALADHGATVVRIESGGRLDPLR
;
A
#
# COMPACT_ATOMS: atom_id res chain seq x y z
N MET A 1 41.51 -50.50 8.39
CA MET A 1 42.36 -49.42 7.86
C MET A 1 41.45 -48.23 7.65
N THR A 2 41.58 -47.26 8.55
CA THR A 2 40.74 -46.07 8.68
C THR A 2 41.15 -45.06 7.62
N LEU A 3 40.22 -44.62 6.76
CA LEU A 3 40.44 -43.47 5.90
C LEU A 3 39.29 -42.49 6.11
N LYS A 4 39.59 -41.47 6.92
CA LYS A 4 38.87 -40.20 6.98
C LYS A 4 39.00 -39.51 5.62
N SER A 5 37.88 -39.20 4.96
CA SER A 5 37.83 -38.10 3.99
C SER A 5 37.17 -36.92 4.68
N ALA A 6 37.93 -35.83 4.79
CA ALA A 6 37.47 -34.56 5.31
C ALA A 6 36.41 -33.98 4.36
N ASP A 7 35.20 -33.79 4.88
CA ASP A 7 34.21 -32.91 4.27
C ASP A 7 34.44 -31.52 4.86
N GLN A 8 35.07 -30.64 4.07
CA GLN A 8 35.17 -29.22 4.38
C GLN A 8 33.85 -28.57 3.97
N SER A 9 32.83 -28.66 4.82
CA SER A 9 31.75 -27.69 4.81
C SER A 9 32.29 -26.41 5.44
N GLN A 10 32.83 -25.51 4.60
CA GLN A 10 32.94 -24.12 4.97
C GLN A 10 31.52 -23.60 5.22
N SER A 11 31.16 -23.51 6.49
CA SER A 11 30.08 -22.67 6.96
C SER A 11 30.40 -21.25 6.52
N ASN A 12 29.75 -20.78 5.46
CA ASN A 12 29.57 -19.35 5.25
C ASN A 12 28.65 -18.85 6.34
N ASP A 13 29.24 -18.61 7.51
CA ASP A 13 28.68 -17.80 8.57
C ASP A 13 28.65 -16.37 8.05
N VAL A 14 27.60 -16.04 7.28
CA VAL A 14 27.22 -14.65 7.01
C VAL A 14 26.51 -14.17 8.28
N SER A 15 27.29 -13.96 9.34
CA SER A 15 26.88 -13.22 10.53
C SER A 15 26.86 -11.72 10.24
N GLY A 16 26.27 -11.31 9.12
CA GLY A 16 25.80 -9.95 8.94
C GLY A 16 24.43 -9.89 9.59
N THR A 17 24.34 -9.35 10.81
CA THR A 17 23.06 -8.85 11.34
C THR A 17 22.44 -8.02 10.21
N SER A 18 21.35 -8.49 9.60
CA SER A 18 20.69 -7.73 8.54
C SER A 18 20.09 -6.51 9.21
N ALA A 19 20.85 -5.42 9.25
CA ALA A 19 20.38 -4.15 9.77
C ALA A 19 19.08 -3.82 9.03
N ARG A 20 18.03 -3.45 9.76
CA ARG A 20 16.76 -3.10 9.12
C ARG A 20 16.99 -1.89 8.20
N PRO A 21 16.26 -1.76 7.08
CA PRO A 21 16.54 -0.74 6.06
C PRO A 21 16.64 0.69 6.58
N LEU A 22 15.84 1.05 7.58
CA LEU A 22 15.82 2.38 8.20
C LEU A 22 16.33 2.35 9.65
N GLU A 23 17.10 1.33 10.03
CA GLU A 23 17.73 1.26 11.34
C GLU A 23 18.64 2.48 11.56
N GLY A 24 18.52 3.09 12.74
CA GLY A 24 19.23 4.31 13.10
C GLY A 24 18.51 5.61 12.70
N MET A 25 17.45 5.54 11.89
CA MET A 25 16.61 6.71 11.60
C MET A 25 15.57 6.95 12.69
N ARG A 26 15.23 8.22 12.94
CA ARG A 26 14.25 8.61 13.97
C ARG A 26 13.12 9.46 13.40
N VAL A 27 11.90 9.11 13.78
CA VAL A 27 10.66 9.75 13.31
C VAL A 27 9.85 10.25 14.50
N ILE A 28 9.51 11.53 14.50
CA ILE A 28 8.48 12.07 15.40
C ILE A 28 7.13 11.98 14.70
N ASP A 29 6.19 11.27 15.32
CA ASP A 29 4.83 11.06 14.80
C ASP A 29 3.80 11.84 15.63
N LEU A 30 3.34 12.98 15.10
CA LEU A 30 2.23 13.79 15.61
C LEU A 30 0.91 13.55 14.87
N THR A 31 0.85 12.51 14.03
CA THR A 31 -0.29 12.30 13.14
C THR A 31 -1.50 11.69 13.86
N ASP A 32 -2.67 12.01 13.34
CA ASP A 32 -3.90 11.25 13.60
C ASP A 32 -4.17 10.24 12.47
N HIS A 33 -5.40 9.69 12.43
CA HIS A 33 -5.86 8.71 11.44
C HIS A 33 -5.62 9.10 9.96
N ARG A 34 -5.36 10.38 9.67
CA ARG A 34 -5.11 10.89 8.32
C ARG A 34 -3.68 10.63 7.84
N GLY A 35 -2.72 10.49 8.74
CA GLY A 35 -1.29 10.40 8.40
C GLY A 35 -0.52 9.25 9.05
N ASP A 36 -1.11 8.51 9.98
CA ASP A 36 -0.43 7.52 10.83
C ASP A 36 0.23 6.33 10.13
N ILE A 37 -0.20 6.03 8.91
CA ILE A 37 0.36 4.98 8.06
C ILE A 37 1.78 5.31 7.62
N GLY A 38 2.09 6.57 7.27
CA GLY A 38 3.43 6.95 6.79
C GLY A 38 4.52 6.60 7.80
N PRO A 39 4.44 7.12 9.04
CA PRO A 39 5.34 6.74 10.13
C PRO A 39 5.29 5.26 10.47
N TRP A 40 4.12 4.61 10.38
CA TRP A 40 4.01 3.17 10.61
C TRP A 40 4.81 2.36 9.58
N ILE A 41 4.78 2.72 8.30
CA ILE A 41 5.59 2.10 7.25
C ILE A 41 7.07 2.26 7.58
N LEU A 42 7.52 3.47 7.97
CA LEU A 42 8.92 3.69 8.34
C LEU A 42 9.34 2.86 9.57
N GLY A 43 8.44 2.70 10.55
CA GLY A 43 8.66 1.84 11.72
C GLY A 43 8.74 0.34 11.36
N GLU A 44 7.89 -0.16 10.46
CA GLU A 44 7.98 -1.53 9.91
C GLU A 44 9.30 -1.76 9.16
N LEU A 45 9.88 -0.70 8.57
CA LEU A 45 11.20 -0.72 7.93
C LEU A 45 12.37 -0.51 8.90
N GLY A 46 12.10 -0.34 10.20
CA GLY A 46 13.11 -0.32 11.26
C GLY A 46 13.45 1.05 11.86
N ALA A 47 12.79 2.13 11.43
CA ALA A 47 12.98 3.43 12.07
C ALA A 47 12.48 3.44 13.52
N ASP A 48 13.13 4.21 14.39
CA ASP A 48 12.64 4.48 15.74
C ASP A 48 11.55 5.57 15.67
N VAL A 49 10.30 5.13 15.72
CA VAL A 49 9.14 6.03 15.63
C VAL A 49 8.67 6.38 17.04
N ILE A 50 8.76 7.66 17.40
CA ILE A 50 8.27 8.20 18.66
C ILE A 50 6.94 8.89 18.38
N LYS A 51 5.85 8.26 18.81
CA LYS A 51 4.51 8.86 18.79
C LYS A 51 4.39 9.81 19.98
N VAL A 52 4.34 11.09 19.68
CA VAL A 52 4.12 12.15 20.67
C VAL A 52 2.62 12.42 20.72
N GLU A 53 2.04 12.27 21.90
CA GLU A 53 0.60 12.32 22.11
C GLU A 53 0.24 13.36 23.16
N PRO A 54 -0.97 13.95 23.09
CA PRO A 54 -1.44 14.76 24.20
C PRO A 54 -1.63 13.89 25.46
N PRO A 55 -1.71 14.49 26.67
CA PRO A 55 -1.84 13.75 27.94
C PRO A 55 -3.02 12.77 27.99
N GLU A 56 -4.10 13.05 27.28
CA GLU A 56 -5.28 12.18 27.14
C GLU A 56 -5.14 11.12 26.03
N GLY A 57 -4.07 11.16 25.23
CA GLY A 57 -3.83 10.27 24.11
C GLY A 57 -4.48 10.73 22.80
N CYS A 58 -3.93 10.26 21.67
CA CYS A 58 -4.42 10.67 20.36
C CYS A 58 -5.80 10.07 20.03
N ALA A 59 -6.58 10.76 19.18
CA ALA A 59 -7.95 10.38 18.84
C ALA A 59 -8.10 8.95 18.28
N THR A 60 -7.06 8.41 17.62
CA THR A 60 -7.06 7.05 17.09
C THR A 60 -7.19 5.97 18.17
N ARG A 61 -6.77 6.23 19.42
CA ARG A 61 -6.98 5.30 20.56
C ARG A 61 -8.45 5.00 20.81
N TYR A 62 -9.32 5.93 20.43
CA TYR A 62 -10.77 5.87 20.64
C TYR A 62 -11.56 5.63 19.35
N ALA A 63 -10.88 5.43 18.22
CA ALA A 63 -11.51 5.26 16.92
C ALA A 63 -12.21 3.91 16.80
N ASN A 64 -13.43 3.92 16.23
CA ASN A 64 -14.14 2.68 15.91
C ASN A 64 -13.50 1.96 14.72
N PRO A 65 -13.66 0.62 14.63
CA PRO A 65 -14.32 -0.26 15.59
C PRO A 65 -13.50 -0.48 16.88
N LEU A 66 -14.20 -0.52 18.02
CA LEU A 66 -13.63 -0.78 19.34
C LEU A 66 -13.90 -2.23 19.77
N ASN A 67 -12.87 -2.92 20.26
CA ASN A 67 -13.01 -4.16 21.00
C ASN A 67 -13.68 -3.86 22.35
N LYS A 68 -14.96 -4.22 22.49
CA LYS A 68 -15.75 -3.92 23.69
C LYS A 68 -15.30 -4.68 24.94
N ASN A 69 -14.50 -5.74 24.77
CA ASN A 69 -13.98 -6.54 25.87
C ASN A 69 -12.63 -6.00 26.40
N ASP A 70 -11.98 -5.13 25.64
CA ASP A 70 -10.73 -4.48 26.05
C ASP A 70 -11.05 -3.14 26.73
N THR A 71 -10.74 -3.07 28.02
CA THR A 71 -10.93 -1.87 28.86
C THR A 71 -9.67 -1.02 28.97
N SER A 72 -8.59 -1.40 28.28
CA SER A 72 -7.37 -0.61 28.16
C SER A 72 -7.52 0.54 27.14
N ASP A 73 -6.46 1.30 26.96
CA ASP A 73 -6.34 2.35 25.93
C ASP A 73 -5.92 1.79 24.55
N LEU A 74 -5.96 0.46 24.38
CA LEU A 74 -5.65 -0.25 23.13
C LEU A 74 -6.88 -0.88 22.46
N GLY A 75 -8.09 -0.63 22.95
CA GLY A 75 -9.31 -1.23 22.43
C GLY A 75 -9.66 -0.85 20.98
N SER A 76 -9.05 0.19 20.39
CA SER A 76 -9.27 0.53 18.98
C SER A 76 -8.55 -0.42 18.02
N LEU A 77 -9.30 -1.03 17.11
CA LEU A 77 -8.74 -1.85 16.03
C LEU A 77 -7.89 -1.02 15.06
N HIS A 78 -8.20 0.26 14.86
CA HIS A 78 -7.38 1.14 14.02
C HIS A 78 -6.04 1.44 14.70
N PHE A 79 -6.05 1.86 15.97
CA PHE A 79 -4.80 2.11 16.70
C PHE A 79 -3.95 0.84 16.78
N GLY A 80 -4.58 -0.30 17.08
CA GLY A 80 -3.92 -1.61 17.11
C GLY A 80 -3.21 -1.98 15.81
N ALA A 81 -3.79 -1.60 14.66
CA ALA A 81 -3.23 -1.88 13.33
C ALA A 81 -2.03 -0.96 13.00
N TYR A 82 -2.12 0.35 13.28
CA TYR A 82 -1.16 1.35 12.76
C TYR A 82 -0.25 2.00 13.80
N ALA A 83 -0.30 1.55 15.06
CA ALA A 83 0.61 2.01 16.12
C ALA A 83 1.70 1.00 16.51
N SER A 84 1.72 -0.19 15.89
CA SER A 84 2.80 -1.17 16.09
C SER A 84 4.16 -0.55 15.70
N ASN A 85 5.23 -0.97 16.37
CA ASN A 85 6.61 -0.46 16.21
C ASN A 85 6.88 0.98 16.64
N LYS A 86 5.89 1.64 17.26
CA LYS A 86 6.06 2.97 17.82
C LYS A 86 6.39 2.89 19.31
N ARG A 87 7.16 3.85 19.80
CA ARG A 87 7.21 4.23 21.22
C ARG A 87 6.20 5.34 21.46
N SER A 88 5.64 5.44 22.67
CA SER A 88 4.69 6.50 23.03
C SER A 88 5.26 7.35 24.16
N ILE A 89 5.16 8.66 24.00
CA ILE A 89 5.39 9.66 25.04
C ILE A 89 4.22 10.65 25.03
N ALA A 90 3.67 10.92 26.22
CA ALA A 90 2.65 11.94 26.39
C ALA A 90 3.33 13.29 26.72
N LEU A 91 3.00 14.33 25.95
CA LEU A 91 3.49 15.69 26.13
C LEU A 91 2.35 16.69 25.95
N ASP A 92 2.26 17.65 26.87
CA ASP A 92 1.44 18.85 26.68
C ASP A 92 2.29 19.98 26.09
N LEU A 93 2.10 20.30 24.82
CA LEU A 93 2.89 21.32 24.13
C LEU A 93 2.57 22.76 24.59
N ASP A 94 1.47 22.95 25.33
CA ASP A 94 1.17 24.24 25.98
C ASP A 94 1.99 24.43 27.28
N GLU A 95 2.49 23.34 27.87
CA GLU A 95 3.41 23.39 29.02
C GLU A 95 4.85 23.63 28.56
N SER A 96 5.51 24.64 29.15
CA SER A 96 6.86 25.05 28.74
C SER A 96 7.91 23.95 28.85
N GLY A 97 7.80 23.08 29.87
CA GLY A 97 8.75 21.98 30.09
C GLY A 97 8.61 20.86 29.05
N ASP A 98 7.38 20.49 28.71
CA ASP A 98 7.10 19.49 27.68
C ASP A 98 7.37 20.04 26.28
N ARG A 99 7.12 21.34 26.05
CA ARG A 99 7.55 22.03 24.83
C ARG A 99 9.08 21.99 24.68
N GLU A 100 9.84 22.31 25.73
CA GLU A 100 11.31 22.23 25.68
C GLU A 100 11.79 20.79 25.38
N LEU A 101 11.15 19.79 25.97
CA LEU A 101 11.46 18.38 25.68
C LEU A 101 11.15 18.02 24.22
N PHE A 102 10.00 18.45 23.70
CA PHE A 102 9.63 18.23 22.31
C PHE A 102 10.66 18.85 21.36
N LEU A 103 11.14 20.06 21.63
CA LEU A 103 12.18 20.69 20.83
C LEU A 103 13.51 19.91 20.85
N LYS A 104 13.89 19.32 21.99
CA LYS A 104 15.05 18.42 22.08
C LYS A 104 14.85 17.13 21.26
N LEU A 105 13.63 16.62 21.18
CA LEU A 105 13.31 15.49 20.31
C LEU A 105 13.45 15.87 18.83
N ILE A 106 13.01 17.06 18.44
CA ILE A 106 13.16 17.58 17.07
C ILE A 106 14.63 17.70 16.68
N GLU A 107 15.48 18.21 17.58
CA GLU A 107 16.94 18.37 17.35
C GLU A 107 17.63 17.07 16.91
N VAL A 108 17.19 15.92 17.45
CA VAL A 108 17.84 14.61 17.25
C VAL A 108 17.08 13.70 16.28
N SER A 109 16.06 14.20 15.58
CA SER A 109 15.21 13.41 14.69
C SER A 109 15.49 13.67 13.21
N ASP A 110 15.17 12.71 12.36
CA ASP A 110 15.31 12.83 10.90
C ASP A 110 14.00 13.28 10.25
N PHE A 111 12.87 12.85 10.83
CA PHE A 111 11.54 13.13 10.30
C PHE A 111 10.61 13.71 11.37
N LEU A 112 9.73 14.62 10.94
CA LEU A 112 8.54 15.05 11.66
C LEU A 112 7.32 14.82 10.77
N TYR A 113 6.40 13.98 11.24
CA TYR A 113 5.14 13.72 10.54
C TYR A 113 3.96 14.36 11.25
N GLU A 114 3.18 15.10 10.49
CA GLU A 114 1.98 15.80 10.94
C GLU A 114 0.80 15.57 10.01
N SER A 115 -0.40 15.85 10.48
CA SER A 115 -1.62 15.71 9.68
C SER A 115 -2.64 16.82 9.94
N GLY A 116 -3.15 17.39 8.85
CA GLY A 116 -4.18 18.43 8.85
C GLY A 116 -3.64 19.85 8.88
N LEU A 117 -4.57 20.79 8.69
CA LEU A 117 -4.33 22.23 8.79
C LEU A 117 -5.37 22.84 9.76
N PRO A 118 -4.96 23.66 10.73
CA PRO A 118 -3.56 23.86 11.14
C PRO A 118 -2.94 22.57 11.68
N SER A 119 -1.61 22.44 11.51
CA SER A 119 -0.83 21.30 12.00
C SER A 119 -0.78 21.27 13.55
N SER A 120 -0.21 20.22 14.13
CA SER A 120 -0.11 20.10 15.59
C SER A 120 0.90 21.10 16.16
N THR A 121 2.03 21.30 15.47
CA THR A 121 3.02 22.32 15.86
C THR A 121 2.49 23.73 15.68
N GLU A 122 1.75 24.01 14.60
CA GLU A 122 1.14 25.32 14.37
C GLU A 122 0.13 25.67 15.47
N LYS A 123 -0.68 24.70 15.93
CA LYS A 123 -1.60 24.89 17.06
C LYS A 123 -0.87 25.19 18.36
N ALA A 124 0.31 24.61 18.56
CA ALA A 124 1.20 24.87 19.69
C ALA A 124 2.04 26.17 19.54
N GLY A 125 1.83 26.93 18.47
CA GLY A 125 2.56 28.17 18.19
C GLY A 125 4.05 27.94 17.88
N LEU A 126 4.37 26.81 17.24
CA LEU A 126 5.66 26.50 16.65
C LEU A 126 5.52 26.55 15.13
N ASP A 127 6.06 27.60 14.51
CA ASP A 127 6.05 27.72 13.07
C ASP A 127 7.19 26.94 12.42
N ARG A 128 7.19 26.91 11.09
CA ARG A 128 8.22 26.20 10.31
C ARG A 128 9.64 26.75 10.57
N ASN A 129 9.79 28.07 10.75
CA ASN A 129 11.09 28.68 10.98
C ASN A 129 11.63 28.29 12.36
N ASP A 130 10.76 28.17 13.37
CA ASP A 130 11.14 27.68 14.69
C ASP A 130 11.71 26.27 14.61
N ILE A 131 11.07 25.38 13.84
CA ILE A 131 11.51 23.99 13.64
C ILE A 131 12.83 23.93 12.88
N GLU A 132 12.95 24.67 11.78
CA GLU A 132 14.17 24.72 10.95
C GLU A 132 15.38 25.29 11.72
N ALA A 133 15.16 26.29 12.58
CA ALA A 133 16.20 26.86 13.43
C ALA A 133 16.77 25.84 14.44
N ILE A 134 15.98 24.85 14.85
CA ILE A 134 16.37 23.80 15.78
C ILE A 134 17.05 22.66 15.04
N ASN A 135 16.49 22.25 13.90
CA ASN A 135 17.04 21.18 13.08
C ASN A 135 16.96 21.56 11.59
N PRO A 136 18.05 22.13 11.03
CA PRO A 136 18.07 22.64 9.65
C PRO A 136 18.08 21.54 8.58
N GLU A 137 18.15 20.27 8.97
CA GLU A 137 18.15 19.10 8.08
C GLU A 137 16.91 18.21 8.29
N LEU A 138 15.94 18.65 9.11
CA LEU A 138 14.72 17.87 9.36
C LEU A 138 13.88 17.72 8.09
N VAL A 139 13.31 16.54 7.89
CA VAL A 139 12.27 16.30 6.87
C VAL A 139 10.89 16.36 7.55
N GLN A 140 10.16 17.44 7.30
CA GLN A 140 8.78 17.61 7.75
C GLN A 140 7.81 17.14 6.67
N VAL A 141 6.96 16.17 7.02
CA VAL A 141 5.92 15.62 6.14
C VAL A 141 4.55 15.96 6.71
N LEU A 142 3.76 16.70 5.95
CA LEU A 142 2.42 17.14 6.34
C LEU A 142 1.36 16.49 5.45
N VAL A 143 0.51 15.62 6.01
CA VAL A 143 -0.59 15.01 5.26
C VAL A 143 -1.84 15.87 5.39
N THR A 144 -2.35 16.38 4.28
CA THR A 144 -3.48 17.33 4.24
C THR A 144 -4.59 16.86 3.28
N PRO A 145 -5.83 17.35 3.42
CA PRO A 145 -6.90 17.00 2.50
C PRO A 145 -6.64 17.47 1.06
N PHE A 146 -6.17 18.71 0.90
CA PHE A 146 -6.11 19.40 -0.40
C PHE A 146 -4.73 20.01 -0.73
N GLY A 147 -3.74 19.89 0.16
CA GLY A 147 -2.49 20.66 0.12
C GLY A 147 -2.53 21.88 1.05
N GLU A 148 -1.41 22.58 1.16
CA GLU A 148 -1.24 23.73 2.07
C GLU A 148 -1.69 25.08 1.51
N SER A 149 -1.95 25.14 0.20
CA SER A 149 -2.23 26.40 -0.48
C SER A 149 -3.38 26.27 -1.47
N GLY A 150 -3.82 27.42 -1.98
CA GLY A 150 -4.94 27.52 -2.90
C GLY A 150 -6.29 27.67 -2.18
N PRO A 151 -7.36 27.94 -2.95
CA PRO A 151 -8.66 28.34 -2.40
C PRO A 151 -9.35 27.26 -1.57
N ARG A 152 -8.97 25.99 -1.73
CA ARG A 152 -9.57 24.85 -1.04
C ARG A 152 -8.74 24.30 0.11
N ALA A 153 -7.55 24.83 0.40
CA ALA A 153 -6.66 24.30 1.44
C ALA A 153 -7.35 24.14 2.81
N ASN A 154 -8.30 25.04 3.10
CA ASN A 154 -9.06 25.09 4.36
C ASN A 154 -10.53 24.66 4.21
N ASP A 155 -10.92 24.04 3.10
CA ASP A 155 -12.30 23.56 2.93
C ASP A 155 -12.62 22.46 3.96
N PRO A 156 -13.83 22.43 4.55
CA PRO A 156 -14.27 21.31 5.37
C PRO A 156 -14.24 20.00 4.58
N HIS A 157 -13.83 18.92 5.24
CA HIS A 157 -13.59 17.65 4.58
C HIS A 157 -14.07 16.45 5.38
N SER A 158 -14.21 15.35 4.67
CA SER A 158 -14.47 14.00 5.16
C SER A 158 -13.87 13.02 4.18
N GLU A 159 -13.69 11.76 4.59
CA GLU A 159 -13.29 10.66 3.69
C GLU A 159 -14.06 10.68 2.35
N ILE A 160 -15.39 10.75 2.42
CA ILE A 160 -16.25 10.68 1.23
C ILE A 160 -16.18 11.93 0.36
N SER A 161 -16.05 13.13 0.97
CA SER A 161 -15.96 14.36 0.20
C SER A 161 -14.64 14.45 -0.55
N ILE A 162 -13.53 14.00 0.06
CA ILE A 162 -12.22 13.95 -0.61
C ILE A 162 -12.23 12.90 -1.72
N ALA A 163 -12.77 11.70 -1.46
CA ALA A 163 -12.90 10.68 -2.50
C ALA A 163 -13.68 11.20 -3.72
N SER A 164 -14.80 11.88 -3.46
CA SER A 164 -15.65 12.46 -4.51
C SER A 164 -14.94 13.57 -5.28
N LEU A 165 -14.25 14.47 -4.58
CA LEU A 165 -13.47 15.56 -5.20
C LEU A 165 -12.22 15.04 -5.92
N GLY A 166 -11.71 13.86 -5.55
CA GLY A 166 -10.63 13.16 -6.23
C GLY A 166 -11.10 12.30 -7.41
N GLY A 167 -12.42 12.09 -7.57
CA GLY A 167 -13.05 11.44 -8.71
C GLY A 167 -13.30 9.93 -8.59
N SER A 168 -12.81 9.25 -7.55
CA SER A 168 -12.85 7.77 -7.51
C SER A 168 -14.26 7.16 -7.51
N PRO A 169 -15.30 7.76 -6.89
CA PRO A 169 -16.66 7.22 -6.99
C PRO A 169 -17.22 7.22 -8.43
N ASN A 170 -16.75 8.09 -9.32
CA ASN A 170 -17.23 8.15 -10.72
C ASN A 170 -16.94 6.85 -11.49
N LEU A 171 -15.90 6.11 -11.06
CA LEU A 171 -15.47 4.84 -11.64
C LEU A 171 -16.05 3.61 -10.90
N GLN A 172 -16.84 3.80 -9.85
CA GLN A 172 -17.32 2.72 -9.00
C GLN A 172 -18.83 2.51 -9.15
N GLY A 173 -19.24 1.24 -9.30
CA GLY A 173 -20.64 0.82 -9.42
C GLY A 173 -21.07 0.56 -10.87
N THR A 174 -22.38 0.43 -11.08
CA THR A 174 -22.95 0.20 -12.42
C THR A 174 -23.44 1.52 -13.05
N PRO A 175 -23.42 1.66 -14.39
CA PRO A 175 -23.85 2.89 -15.07
C PRO A 175 -25.28 3.32 -14.71
N GLU A 176 -26.19 2.37 -14.52
CA GLU A 176 -27.64 2.58 -14.34
C GLU A 176 -27.99 3.10 -12.93
N ARG A 177 -27.03 3.11 -12.01
CA ARG A 177 -27.21 3.52 -10.62
C ARG A 177 -26.34 4.74 -10.30
N PRO A 178 -26.69 5.52 -9.27
CA PRO A 178 -25.82 6.57 -8.76
C PRO A 178 -24.41 6.04 -8.39
N PRO A 179 -23.35 6.86 -8.54
CA PRO A 179 -22.00 6.51 -8.09
C PRO A 179 -21.96 5.99 -6.65
N VAL A 180 -21.08 5.04 -6.38
CA VAL A 180 -20.91 4.46 -5.04
C VAL A 180 -19.50 4.71 -4.51
N LYS A 181 -19.38 4.77 -3.17
CA LYS A 181 -18.08 4.81 -2.48
C LYS A 181 -17.54 3.41 -2.21
N ALA A 182 -16.25 3.31 -1.96
CA ALA A 182 -15.68 2.14 -1.29
C ALA A 182 -16.28 1.97 0.11
N SER A 183 -16.50 0.72 0.53
CA SER A 183 -17.16 0.42 1.81
C SER A 183 -16.36 0.90 3.02
N ILE A 184 -15.03 0.75 2.97
CA ILE A 184 -14.07 1.17 4.00
C ILE A 184 -13.31 2.40 3.51
N PRO A 185 -12.97 3.37 4.40
CA PRO A 185 -12.09 4.49 4.07
C PRO A 185 -10.80 4.06 3.37
N GLN A 186 -10.52 4.63 2.19
CA GLN A 186 -9.32 4.38 1.36
C GLN A 186 -8.48 5.63 1.12
N VAL A 187 -9.06 6.84 1.22
CA VAL A 187 -8.36 8.10 0.92
C VAL A 187 -7.09 8.25 1.75
N TRP A 188 -7.22 8.12 3.06
CA TRP A 188 -6.07 8.21 3.97
C TRP A 188 -5.13 7.01 3.87
N ARG A 189 -5.60 5.88 3.33
CA ARG A 189 -4.76 4.68 3.09
C ARG A 189 -3.78 4.91 1.95
N HIS A 190 -4.25 5.50 0.86
CA HIS A 190 -3.40 5.98 -0.21
C HIS A 190 -2.48 7.09 0.32
N ALA A 191 -3.05 8.20 0.81
CA ALA A 191 -2.26 9.36 1.22
C ALA A 191 -1.16 9.02 2.25
N GLY A 192 -1.43 8.10 3.18
CA GLY A 192 -0.45 7.62 4.13
C GLY A 192 0.66 6.73 3.54
N ALA A 193 0.35 5.93 2.52
CA ALA A 193 1.38 5.19 1.77
C ALA A 193 2.25 6.14 0.93
N GLU A 194 1.64 7.10 0.24
CA GLU A 194 2.39 8.13 -0.50
C GLU A 194 3.19 9.05 0.42
N SER A 195 2.78 9.26 1.68
CA SER A 195 3.55 10.07 2.63
C SER A 195 4.83 9.39 3.12
N ALA A 196 4.88 8.05 3.14
CA ALA A 196 6.15 7.33 3.35
C ALA A 196 7.10 7.53 2.17
N VAL A 197 6.60 7.44 0.92
CA VAL A 197 7.39 7.69 -0.28
C VAL A 197 7.89 9.14 -0.32
N ALA A 198 7.01 10.11 -0.08
CA ALA A 198 7.34 11.52 -0.01
C ALA A 198 8.43 11.80 1.04
N GLY A 199 8.31 11.21 2.24
CA GLY A 199 9.34 11.31 3.28
C GLY A 199 10.69 10.77 2.82
N LEU A 200 10.74 9.57 2.24
CA LEU A 200 11.98 8.96 1.77
C LEU A 200 12.64 9.75 0.61
N VAL A 201 11.84 10.26 -0.34
CA VAL A 201 12.33 11.13 -1.42
C VAL A 201 12.85 12.45 -0.87
N ALA A 202 12.15 13.05 0.09
CA ALA A 202 12.57 14.28 0.76
C ALA A 202 13.85 14.06 1.58
N HIS A 203 13.99 12.92 2.25
CA HIS A 203 15.22 12.57 2.94
C HIS A 203 16.38 12.39 1.97
N ALA A 204 16.17 11.69 0.84
CA ALA A 204 17.17 11.61 -0.23
C ALA A 204 17.55 13.00 -0.75
N ARG A 205 16.57 13.91 -0.88
CA ARG A 205 16.84 15.31 -1.26
C ARG A 205 17.70 16.01 -0.21
N MET A 206 17.35 15.90 1.06
CA MET A 206 18.11 16.47 2.17
C MET A 206 19.57 15.99 2.16
N LEU A 207 19.83 14.71 1.91
CA LEU A 207 21.20 14.18 1.80
C LEU A 207 22.01 14.81 0.65
N THR A 208 21.34 15.28 -0.41
CA THR A 208 22.01 15.93 -1.56
C THR A 208 22.20 17.44 -1.36
N THR A 209 21.31 18.09 -0.61
CA THR A 209 21.34 19.54 -0.40
C THR A 209 22.05 19.93 0.89
N GLY A 210 21.98 19.08 1.92
CA GLY A 210 22.29 19.43 3.31
C GLY A 210 21.24 20.35 3.96
N GLU A 211 20.05 20.45 3.36
CA GLU A 211 18.97 21.34 3.80
C GLU A 211 17.69 20.53 4.03
N GLY A 212 17.02 20.81 5.13
CA GLY A 212 15.76 20.20 5.54
C GLY A 212 14.69 20.37 4.46
N GLN A 213 13.72 19.46 4.47
CA GLN A 213 12.67 19.44 3.47
C GLN A 213 11.31 19.58 4.16
N HIS A 214 10.41 20.28 3.48
CA HIS A 214 9.03 20.40 3.92
C HIS A 214 8.12 19.94 2.78
N VAL A 215 7.36 18.87 3.02
CA VAL A 215 6.56 18.21 1.99
C VAL A 215 5.13 18.05 2.43
N ALA A 216 4.21 18.65 1.67
CA ALA A 216 2.79 18.46 1.81
C ALA A 216 2.28 17.35 0.89
N VAL A 217 1.55 16.40 1.47
CA VAL A 217 0.89 15.32 0.75
C VAL A 217 -0.61 15.60 0.71
N SER A 218 -1.14 15.87 -0.48
CA SER A 218 -2.55 16.15 -0.72
C SER A 218 -3.33 14.85 -0.95
N ALA A 219 -4.20 14.49 0.00
CA ALA A 219 -5.00 13.28 -0.08
C ALA A 219 -5.94 13.26 -1.30
N GLN A 220 -6.44 14.42 -1.73
CA GLN A 220 -7.19 14.54 -2.98
C GLN A 220 -6.32 14.14 -4.19
N SER A 221 -5.09 14.64 -4.25
CA SER A 221 -4.17 14.36 -5.36
C SER A 221 -3.82 12.88 -5.42
N CYS A 222 -3.53 12.27 -4.26
CA CYS A 222 -3.31 10.84 -4.10
C CYS A 222 -4.48 10.01 -4.67
N ILE A 223 -5.72 10.39 -4.36
CA ILE A 223 -6.89 9.67 -4.88
C ILE A 223 -7.10 9.89 -6.39
N THR A 224 -6.79 11.07 -6.92
CA THR A 224 -6.86 11.30 -8.38
C THR A 224 -5.91 10.37 -9.15
N TRP A 225 -4.73 10.06 -8.59
CA TRP A 225 -3.83 9.08 -9.20
C TRP A 225 -4.42 7.67 -9.30
N THR A 226 -5.36 7.30 -8.44
CA THR A 226 -6.05 6.00 -8.50
C THR A 226 -6.98 5.84 -9.71
N LEU A 227 -7.25 6.92 -10.45
CA LEU A 227 -8.08 6.89 -11.66
C LEU A 227 -7.33 6.31 -12.88
N LEU A 228 -6.02 6.04 -12.76
CA LEU A 228 -5.18 5.59 -13.87
C LEU A 228 -5.33 6.56 -15.07
N ASN A 229 -5.46 6.06 -16.29
CA ASN A 229 -5.62 6.88 -17.49
C ASN A 229 -6.94 7.69 -17.52
N ALA A 230 -7.92 7.39 -16.65
CA ALA A 230 -9.14 8.19 -16.58
C ALA A 230 -8.90 9.62 -16.07
N MET A 231 -7.80 9.89 -15.35
CA MET A 231 -7.47 11.26 -14.90
C MET A 231 -7.13 12.21 -16.06
N GLU A 232 -6.75 11.67 -17.23
CA GLU A 232 -6.37 12.47 -18.42
C GLU A 232 -7.38 12.35 -19.56
N ALA A 233 -8.27 11.36 -19.51
CA ALA A 233 -9.17 10.99 -20.62
C ALA A 233 -9.92 12.19 -21.20
N HIS A 234 -10.61 12.97 -20.37
CA HIS A 234 -11.40 14.10 -20.87
C HIS A 234 -10.56 15.12 -21.64
N ALA A 235 -9.38 15.45 -21.11
CA ALA A 235 -8.50 16.45 -21.72
C ALA A 235 -7.93 15.98 -23.07
N ILE A 236 -7.72 14.67 -23.24
CA ILE A 236 -7.10 14.08 -24.42
C ILE A 236 -8.14 13.72 -25.50
N GLN A 237 -9.20 12.99 -25.14
CA GLN A 237 -10.20 12.46 -26.08
C GLN A 237 -11.55 13.19 -26.06
N GLY A 238 -11.73 14.18 -25.17
CA GLY A 238 -12.97 14.96 -25.08
C GLY A 238 -14.13 14.27 -24.35
N SER A 239 -13.87 13.14 -23.68
CA SER A 239 -14.87 12.40 -22.91
C SER A 239 -14.25 11.68 -21.71
N ASP A 240 -15.03 11.52 -20.65
CA ASP A 240 -14.62 10.80 -19.43
C ASP A 240 -14.66 9.28 -19.65
N ILE A 241 -13.83 8.56 -18.88
CA ILE A 241 -14.06 7.14 -18.60
C ILE A 241 -15.07 7.06 -17.46
N HIS A 242 -16.11 6.24 -17.64
CA HIS A 242 -17.16 6.04 -16.66
C HIS A 242 -17.16 4.60 -16.14
N ARG A 243 -17.73 4.41 -14.95
CA ARG A 243 -17.99 3.09 -14.36
C ARG A 243 -18.73 2.15 -15.33
N THR A 244 -18.33 0.89 -15.36
CA THR A 244 -18.90 -0.16 -16.24
C THR A 244 -19.46 -1.36 -15.47
N GLY A 245 -19.56 -1.27 -14.14
CA GLY A 245 -19.99 -2.40 -13.32
C GLY A 245 -18.98 -3.55 -13.35
N THR A 246 -19.37 -4.69 -13.90
CA THR A 246 -18.54 -5.90 -14.01
C THR A 246 -18.14 -6.22 -15.44
N GLU A 247 -18.12 -5.21 -16.29
CA GLU A 247 -17.74 -5.33 -17.68
C GLU A 247 -16.41 -4.65 -17.95
N ILE A 248 -15.57 -5.26 -18.77
CA ILE A 248 -14.46 -4.57 -19.44
C ILE A 248 -15.04 -3.89 -20.69
N LEU A 249 -14.69 -2.62 -20.88
CA LEU A 249 -15.14 -1.81 -22.01
C LEU A 249 -14.42 -2.23 -23.31
N THR A 250 -14.97 -3.25 -23.96
CA THR A 250 -14.65 -3.69 -25.32
C THR A 250 -15.92 -3.67 -26.18
N ASP A 251 -15.79 -3.89 -27.48
CA ASP A 251 -16.93 -4.08 -28.39
C ASP A 251 -16.90 -5.50 -28.99
N PRO A 252 -17.78 -6.43 -28.56
CA PRO A 252 -18.77 -6.30 -27.49
C PRO A 252 -18.14 -6.31 -26.07
N PRO A 253 -18.84 -5.84 -25.01
CA PRO A 253 -18.31 -5.79 -23.65
C PRO A 253 -18.13 -7.19 -23.05
N LEU A 254 -17.05 -7.37 -22.27
CA LEU A 254 -16.74 -8.65 -21.62
C LEU A 254 -17.15 -8.67 -20.15
N GLN A 255 -17.98 -9.63 -19.75
CA GLN A 255 -18.27 -9.91 -18.35
C GLN A 255 -17.04 -10.55 -17.67
N ILE A 256 -16.68 -10.05 -16.49
CA ILE A 256 -15.55 -10.58 -15.73
C ILE A 256 -15.93 -11.24 -14.41
N ARG A 257 -17.13 -10.99 -13.88
CA ARG A 257 -17.57 -11.59 -12.61
C ARG A 257 -18.55 -12.72 -12.90
N VAL A 258 -18.26 -13.90 -12.37
CA VAL A 258 -19.07 -15.12 -12.55
C VAL A 258 -19.49 -15.66 -11.18
N GLU A 259 -20.72 -16.15 -11.07
CA GLU A 259 -21.24 -16.81 -9.87
C GLU A 259 -20.77 -18.27 -9.82
N ALA A 260 -20.35 -18.72 -8.65
CA ALA A 260 -19.98 -20.09 -8.35
C ALA A 260 -20.87 -20.68 -7.26
N LEU A 261 -20.71 -21.97 -6.96
CA LEU A 261 -21.54 -22.69 -5.98
C LEU A 261 -21.59 -22.01 -4.60
N ASP A 262 -20.50 -21.36 -4.18
CA ASP A 262 -20.30 -20.79 -2.85
C ASP A 262 -19.84 -19.31 -2.88
N GLY A 263 -20.10 -18.59 -3.97
CA GLY A 263 -19.79 -17.15 -4.05
C GLY A 263 -19.49 -16.65 -5.44
N TRP A 264 -18.56 -15.71 -5.55
CA TRP A 264 -18.19 -15.06 -6.81
C TRP A 264 -16.71 -15.23 -7.13
N LEU A 265 -16.38 -15.23 -8.42
CA LEU A 265 -15.02 -15.20 -8.92
C LEU A 265 -14.87 -14.22 -10.09
N ILE A 266 -13.64 -13.81 -10.34
CA ILE A 266 -13.21 -13.12 -11.55
C ILE A 266 -12.72 -14.16 -12.55
N ALA A 267 -13.36 -14.21 -13.72
CA ALA A 267 -12.95 -14.98 -14.88
C ALA A 267 -13.32 -14.19 -16.14
N VAL A 268 -12.30 -13.74 -16.88
CA VAL A 268 -12.51 -12.97 -18.11
C VAL A 268 -12.84 -13.95 -19.23
N SER A 269 -14.07 -13.93 -19.71
CA SER A 269 -14.59 -14.90 -20.70
C SER A 269 -14.06 -14.62 -22.11
N ARG A 270 -12.81 -15.01 -22.36
CA ARG A 270 -12.07 -14.86 -23.64
C ARG A 270 -11.65 -16.21 -24.21
N GLY A 271 -11.06 -16.19 -25.41
CA GLY A 271 -10.58 -17.39 -26.10
C GLY A 271 -9.56 -18.19 -25.30
N ASP A 272 -8.64 -17.54 -24.60
CA ASP A 272 -7.66 -18.21 -23.73
C ASP A 272 -8.32 -19.06 -22.62
N LEU A 273 -9.35 -18.50 -21.96
CA LEU A 273 -10.14 -19.20 -20.97
C LEU A 273 -10.96 -20.35 -21.58
N ALA A 274 -11.62 -20.10 -22.72
CA ALA A 274 -12.40 -21.08 -23.45
C ALA A 274 -11.56 -22.30 -23.88
N LYS A 275 -10.34 -22.05 -24.36
CA LYS A 275 -9.35 -23.06 -24.73
C LYS A 275 -8.92 -23.90 -23.53
N ALA A 276 -8.52 -23.23 -22.45
CA ALA A 276 -8.02 -23.89 -21.25
C ALA A 276 -9.09 -24.77 -20.59
N LEU A 277 -10.32 -24.28 -20.48
CA LEU A 277 -11.42 -25.01 -19.83
C LEU A 277 -12.14 -26.01 -20.76
N GLY A 278 -11.92 -25.97 -22.07
CA GLY A 278 -12.61 -26.80 -23.06
C GLY A 278 -12.72 -28.29 -22.69
N PRO A 279 -11.62 -28.98 -22.32
CA PRO A 279 -11.70 -30.39 -21.90
C PRO A 279 -12.61 -30.63 -20.70
N TRP A 280 -12.62 -29.70 -19.73
CA TRP A 280 -13.47 -29.81 -18.54
C TRP A 280 -14.94 -29.50 -18.87
N LEU A 281 -15.20 -28.51 -19.72
CA LEU A 281 -16.56 -28.21 -20.19
C LEU A 281 -17.20 -29.39 -20.92
N ILE A 282 -16.41 -30.14 -21.71
CA ILE A 282 -16.86 -31.35 -22.41
C ILE A 282 -17.08 -32.50 -21.42
N GLU A 283 -16.16 -32.72 -20.48
CA GLU A 283 -16.32 -33.73 -19.42
C GLU A 283 -17.62 -33.53 -18.62
N GLU A 284 -17.98 -32.27 -18.36
CA GLU A 284 -19.20 -31.88 -17.66
C GLU A 284 -20.46 -31.85 -18.54
N GLU A 285 -20.34 -32.22 -19.82
CA GLU A 285 -21.44 -32.18 -20.80
C GLU A 285 -22.10 -30.78 -20.90
N ILE A 286 -21.30 -29.71 -20.73
CA ILE A 286 -21.75 -28.32 -20.87
C ILE A 286 -21.68 -27.88 -22.33
N VAL A 287 -20.64 -28.33 -23.04
CA VAL A 287 -20.42 -28.07 -24.47
C VAL A 287 -20.08 -29.39 -25.18
N ASP A 288 -20.33 -29.44 -26.48
CA ASP A 288 -19.96 -30.57 -27.33
C ASP A 288 -18.47 -30.54 -27.70
N SER A 289 -17.97 -31.64 -28.28
CA SER A 289 -16.56 -31.77 -28.65
C SER A 289 -16.10 -30.81 -29.75
N ASP A 290 -17.04 -30.22 -30.51
CA ASP A 290 -16.77 -29.21 -31.53
C ASP A 290 -16.21 -27.91 -30.93
N TRP A 291 -16.36 -27.70 -29.62
CA TRP A 291 -15.72 -26.60 -28.89
C TRP A 291 -14.20 -26.57 -29.07
N LEU A 292 -13.57 -27.73 -29.23
CA LEU A 292 -12.12 -27.84 -29.43
C LEU A 292 -11.69 -27.57 -30.88
N GLU A 293 -12.63 -27.48 -31.82
CA GLU A 293 -12.34 -27.21 -33.23
C GLU A 293 -12.17 -25.70 -33.51
N GLU A 294 -12.65 -24.82 -32.62
CA GLU A 294 -12.48 -23.37 -32.74
C GLU A 294 -11.02 -22.97 -32.46
N ASP A 295 -10.47 -22.10 -33.32
CA ASP A 295 -9.15 -21.51 -33.10
C ASP A 295 -9.23 -20.38 -32.07
N TRP A 296 -9.23 -20.78 -30.80
CA TRP A 296 -9.28 -19.91 -29.64
C TRP A 296 -8.08 -18.95 -29.51
N ASP A 297 -6.93 -19.28 -30.10
CA ASP A 297 -5.73 -18.42 -30.02
C ASP A 297 -5.90 -17.13 -30.83
N THR A 298 -6.69 -17.18 -31.90
CA THR A 298 -7.01 -16.02 -32.74
C THR A 298 -8.43 -15.49 -32.52
N PHE A 299 -9.24 -16.20 -31.72
CA PHE A 299 -10.66 -15.91 -31.50
C PHE A 299 -10.92 -14.46 -31.10
N ASP A 300 -10.24 -13.95 -30.08
CA ASP A 300 -10.49 -12.60 -29.56
C ASP A 300 -10.33 -11.53 -30.66
N HIS A 301 -9.23 -11.61 -31.42
CA HIS A 301 -8.96 -10.70 -32.53
C HIS A 301 -10.02 -10.83 -33.64
N ARG A 302 -10.33 -12.06 -34.05
CA ARG A 302 -11.33 -12.34 -35.08
C ARG A 302 -12.71 -11.81 -34.68
N SER A 303 -13.16 -12.12 -33.47
CA SER A 303 -14.44 -11.67 -32.93
C SER A 303 -14.52 -10.14 -32.85
N ILE A 304 -13.48 -9.46 -32.36
CA ILE A 304 -13.48 -7.99 -32.25
C ILE A 304 -13.42 -7.32 -33.64
N SER A 305 -12.72 -7.93 -34.60
CA SER A 305 -12.64 -7.41 -35.98
C SER A 305 -13.91 -7.64 -36.81
N GLY A 306 -14.91 -8.33 -36.25
CA GLY A 306 -16.17 -8.65 -36.91
C GLY A 306 -16.10 -9.84 -37.88
N GLU A 307 -15.04 -10.64 -37.81
CA GLU A 307 -14.98 -11.91 -38.52
C GLU A 307 -15.97 -12.91 -37.90
N ARG A 308 -16.53 -13.79 -38.74
CA ARG A 308 -17.44 -14.83 -38.27
C ARG A 308 -16.67 -15.93 -37.53
N THR A 309 -16.96 -16.10 -36.26
CA THR A 309 -16.49 -17.20 -35.38
C THR A 309 -17.62 -18.23 -35.15
N ALA A 310 -17.29 -19.45 -34.70
CA ALA A 310 -18.32 -20.45 -34.37
C ALA A 310 -19.08 -20.08 -33.09
N TYR A 311 -18.39 -19.43 -32.15
CA TYR A 311 -18.90 -18.99 -30.86
C TYR A 311 -18.78 -17.47 -30.69
N THR A 312 -19.43 -16.93 -29.67
CA THR A 312 -19.34 -15.53 -29.25
C THR A 312 -18.77 -15.44 -27.83
N PHE A 313 -18.32 -14.26 -27.41
CA PHE A 313 -17.95 -14.04 -26.01
C PHE A 313 -19.09 -14.35 -25.02
N ALA A 314 -20.35 -14.19 -25.45
CA ALA A 314 -21.50 -14.56 -24.65
C ALA A 314 -21.63 -16.08 -24.48
N ASP A 315 -21.32 -16.87 -25.52
CA ASP A 315 -21.33 -18.34 -25.43
C ASP A 315 -20.23 -18.83 -24.47
N ILE A 316 -19.04 -18.22 -24.52
CA ILE A 316 -17.95 -18.49 -23.56
C ILE A 316 -18.42 -18.19 -22.14
N TYR A 317 -18.99 -17.01 -21.91
CA TYR A 317 -19.49 -16.64 -20.58
C TYR A 317 -20.57 -17.61 -20.08
N GLN A 318 -21.50 -18.04 -20.94
CA GLN A 318 -22.54 -18.99 -20.57
C GLN A 318 -21.96 -20.36 -20.19
N ALA A 319 -21.03 -20.90 -20.99
CA ALA A 319 -20.38 -22.17 -20.70
C ALA A 319 -19.58 -22.11 -19.39
N VAL A 320 -18.79 -21.06 -19.20
CA VAL A 320 -18.01 -20.84 -17.97
C VAL A 320 -18.93 -20.66 -16.76
N SER A 321 -20.01 -19.90 -16.88
CA SER A 321 -21.00 -19.71 -15.81
C SER A 321 -21.67 -21.02 -15.41
N ALA A 322 -22.06 -21.85 -16.40
CA ALA A 322 -22.65 -23.15 -16.15
C ALA A 322 -21.69 -24.10 -15.40
N LEU A 323 -20.39 -24.00 -15.69
CA LEU A 323 -19.36 -24.74 -14.98
C LEU A 323 -19.17 -24.23 -13.55
N CYS A 324 -19.05 -22.91 -13.39
CA CYS A 324 -18.81 -22.28 -12.09
C CYS A 324 -19.90 -22.61 -11.07
N LEU A 325 -21.16 -22.65 -11.49
CA LEU A 325 -22.29 -23.00 -10.62
C LEU A 325 -22.24 -24.43 -10.06
N ARG A 326 -21.44 -25.34 -10.65
CA ARG A 326 -21.31 -26.73 -10.19
C ARG A 326 -20.26 -26.92 -9.10
N TYR A 327 -19.34 -25.98 -8.93
CA TYR A 327 -18.12 -26.17 -8.15
C TYR A 327 -17.86 -25.02 -7.17
N PRO A 328 -17.27 -25.30 -5.99
CA PRO A 328 -16.77 -24.25 -5.10
C PRO A 328 -15.65 -23.42 -5.75
N ARG A 329 -15.54 -22.14 -5.35
CA ARG A 329 -14.53 -21.17 -5.82
C ARG A 329 -13.10 -21.72 -5.76
N GLU A 330 -12.72 -22.41 -4.69
CA GLU A 330 -11.38 -22.98 -4.53
C GLU A 330 -11.09 -24.09 -5.55
N THR A 331 -12.09 -24.94 -5.85
CA THR A 331 -11.94 -26.00 -6.86
C THR A 331 -11.75 -25.40 -8.25
N LEU A 332 -12.55 -24.39 -8.58
CA LEU A 332 -12.46 -23.65 -9.85
C LEU A 332 -11.09 -22.99 -10.01
N MET A 333 -10.58 -22.34 -8.96
CA MET A 333 -9.25 -21.72 -8.98
C MET A 333 -8.14 -22.75 -9.18
N ARG A 334 -8.09 -23.81 -8.35
CA ARG A 334 -7.01 -24.81 -8.40
C ARG A 334 -7.00 -25.60 -9.70
N ARG A 335 -8.15 -26.17 -10.08
CA ARG A 335 -8.27 -26.95 -11.31
C ARG A 335 -8.15 -26.07 -12.55
N GLY A 336 -8.68 -24.85 -12.51
CA GLY A 336 -8.47 -23.86 -13.56
C GLY A 336 -6.99 -23.62 -13.83
N LEU A 337 -6.20 -23.35 -12.77
CA LEU A 337 -4.76 -23.13 -12.91
C LEU A 337 -4.03 -24.34 -13.49
N GLU A 338 -4.39 -25.57 -13.10
CA GLU A 338 -3.84 -26.81 -13.68
C GLU A 338 -4.11 -26.94 -15.18
N LEU A 339 -5.24 -26.42 -15.64
CA LEU A 339 -5.66 -26.39 -17.05
C LEU A 339 -5.14 -25.16 -17.82
N GLY A 340 -4.44 -24.23 -17.15
CA GLY A 340 -3.97 -22.97 -17.74
C GLY A 340 -5.02 -21.85 -17.79
N ALA A 341 -6.11 -21.98 -17.04
CA ALA A 341 -7.15 -20.97 -16.86
C ALA A 341 -6.92 -20.15 -15.57
N THR A 342 -7.05 -18.83 -15.67
CA THR A 342 -7.00 -17.94 -14.49
C THR A 342 -8.41 -17.64 -14.02
N MET A 343 -8.77 -18.17 -12.85
CA MET A 343 -10.06 -17.95 -12.18
C MET A 343 -9.78 -17.55 -10.73
N ALA A 344 -10.13 -16.32 -10.35
CA ALA A 344 -9.75 -15.76 -9.04
C ALA A 344 -10.97 -15.57 -8.14
N PRO A 345 -11.07 -16.24 -6.99
CA PRO A 345 -12.14 -16.03 -6.01
C PRO A 345 -12.21 -14.57 -5.51
N ILE A 346 -13.43 -14.05 -5.32
CA ILE A 346 -13.65 -12.80 -4.58
C ILE A 346 -13.70 -13.14 -3.09
N ASN A 347 -12.56 -12.97 -2.41
CA ASN A 347 -12.39 -13.38 -1.01
C ASN A 347 -12.95 -12.35 -0.01
N ASP A 348 -13.57 -12.84 1.06
CA ASP A 348 -13.74 -12.07 2.30
C ASP A 348 -12.56 -12.30 3.28
N VAL A 349 -12.67 -11.80 4.51
CA VAL A 349 -11.58 -11.93 5.50
C VAL A 349 -11.43 -13.37 6.00
N GLU A 350 -12.51 -14.14 6.09
CA GLU A 350 -12.45 -15.56 6.49
C GLU A 350 -11.73 -16.37 5.42
N ASP A 351 -12.07 -16.14 4.14
CA ASP A 351 -11.37 -16.71 2.99
C ASP A 351 -9.86 -16.38 3.03
N LEU A 352 -9.48 -15.13 3.33
CA LEU A 352 -8.08 -14.70 3.41
C LEU A 352 -7.31 -15.36 4.56
N LEU A 353 -7.96 -15.60 5.70
CA LEU A 353 -7.34 -16.32 6.82
C LEU A 353 -7.09 -17.78 6.45
N ALA A 354 -7.96 -18.39 5.64
CA ALA A 354 -7.79 -19.76 5.16
C ALA A 354 -6.83 -19.87 3.94
N PHE A 355 -6.42 -18.74 3.34
CA PHE A 355 -5.63 -18.74 2.12
C PHE A 355 -4.18 -19.18 2.37
N ASP A 356 -3.85 -20.39 1.93
CA ASP A 356 -2.56 -21.07 2.16
C ASP A 356 -1.35 -20.23 1.74
N HIS A 357 -1.47 -19.46 0.66
CA HIS A 357 -0.36 -18.64 0.16
C HIS A 357 0.04 -17.54 1.15
N LEU A 358 -0.92 -16.94 1.88
CA LEU A 358 -0.60 -15.94 2.91
C LEU A 358 0.09 -16.57 4.12
N GLU A 359 -0.24 -17.83 4.44
CA GLU A 359 0.45 -18.59 5.49
C GLU A 359 1.90 -18.92 5.07
N ILE A 360 2.09 -19.49 3.88
CA ILE A 360 3.42 -19.85 3.34
C ILE A 360 4.33 -18.61 3.23
N ARG A 361 3.75 -17.43 3.01
CA ARG A 361 4.47 -16.16 2.92
C ARG A 361 4.62 -15.42 4.25
N GLU A 362 4.31 -16.08 5.36
CA GLU A 362 4.40 -15.54 6.72
C GLU A 362 3.75 -14.15 6.79
N PHE A 363 2.59 -14.00 6.13
CA PHE A 363 1.88 -12.73 6.10
C PHE A 363 1.20 -12.48 7.44
N TRP A 364 0.57 -13.51 8.00
CA TRP A 364 -0.11 -13.41 9.28
C TRP A 364 0.89 -13.48 10.42
N ARG A 365 0.77 -12.55 11.37
CA ARG A 365 1.51 -12.54 12.63
C ARG A 365 0.54 -12.87 13.77
N THR A 366 1.05 -13.43 14.86
CA THR A 366 0.27 -13.53 16.10
C THR A 366 0.36 -12.21 16.84
N ALA A 367 -0.77 -11.65 17.27
CA ALA A 367 -0.76 -10.51 18.16
C ALA A 367 -0.04 -10.92 19.46
N ALA A 368 1.08 -10.27 19.78
CA ALA A 368 1.82 -10.54 21.02
C ALA A 368 0.92 -10.37 22.26
N ASP A 369 1.24 -11.12 23.33
CA ASP A 369 0.61 -11.02 24.65
C ASP A 369 0.47 -9.53 25.08
N ASP A 370 -0.66 -9.18 25.70
CA ASP A 370 -0.97 -7.85 26.27
C ASP A 370 -1.49 -6.75 25.33
N ARG A 371 -2.03 -7.09 24.14
CA ARG A 371 -2.83 -6.16 23.31
C ARG A 371 -4.35 -6.16 23.62
N GLY A 372 -4.79 -6.87 24.66
CA GLY A 372 -6.21 -7.22 24.85
C GLY A 372 -6.72 -8.31 23.89
N PHE A 373 -5.81 -8.83 23.07
CA PHE A 373 -5.93 -10.00 22.20
C PHE A 373 -5.08 -11.12 22.80
N THR A 374 -5.52 -12.37 22.67
CA THR A 374 -4.82 -13.53 23.25
C THR A 374 -3.94 -14.26 22.25
N ASP A 375 -4.44 -14.51 21.02
CA ASP A 375 -3.76 -15.34 20.01
C ASP A 375 -4.23 -15.04 18.57
N GLU A 376 -4.88 -13.89 18.35
CA GLU A 376 -5.48 -13.55 17.07
C GLU A 376 -4.43 -13.31 15.97
N ARG A 377 -4.74 -13.78 14.76
CA ARG A 377 -3.94 -13.53 13.56
C ARG A 377 -4.17 -12.11 13.06
N ILE A 378 -3.10 -11.33 13.00
CA ILE A 378 -3.09 -9.96 12.48
C ILE A 378 -2.23 -9.88 11.21
N PRO A 379 -2.53 -8.97 10.28
CA PRO A 379 -1.69 -8.76 9.11
C PRO A 379 -0.28 -8.31 9.50
N GLY A 380 0.74 -8.88 8.87
CA GLY A 380 2.10 -8.37 8.88
C GLY A 380 2.29 -7.22 7.89
N GLY A 381 3.48 -6.61 7.89
CA GLY A 381 3.85 -5.58 6.91
C GLY A 381 3.80 -6.11 5.47
N PHE A 382 3.81 -5.23 4.48
CA PHE A 382 3.60 -5.56 3.06
C PHE A 382 4.89 -5.94 2.29
N LEU A 383 6.07 -5.81 2.92
CA LEU A 383 7.38 -6.01 2.29
C LEU A 383 8.11 -7.24 2.83
N SER A 384 8.95 -7.83 1.98
CA SER A 384 9.92 -8.86 2.34
C SER A 384 11.31 -8.47 1.83
N PHE A 385 12.33 -8.60 2.66
CA PHE A 385 13.74 -8.44 2.29
C PHE A 385 14.37 -9.82 2.18
N ASP A 386 14.95 -10.13 1.02
CA ASP A 386 15.57 -11.43 0.73
C ASP A 386 14.67 -12.63 1.05
N GLY A 387 13.37 -12.50 0.74
CA GLY A 387 12.35 -13.52 0.97
C GLY A 387 11.83 -13.59 2.41
N LYS A 388 12.37 -12.79 3.34
CA LYS A 388 11.93 -12.74 4.74
C LYS A 388 11.13 -11.49 5.03
N ARG A 389 9.97 -11.63 5.65
CA ARG A 389 9.21 -10.47 6.14
C ARG A 389 9.95 -9.90 7.34
N LEU A 390 10.10 -8.57 7.40
CA LEU A 390 10.69 -7.96 8.60
C LEU A 390 9.77 -8.24 9.78
N GLU A 391 10.32 -8.88 10.81
CA GLU A 391 9.66 -8.95 12.10
C GLU A 391 9.87 -7.62 12.79
N ALA A 392 8.77 -7.02 13.21
CA ALA A 392 8.75 -5.74 13.85
C ALA A 392 8.31 -5.99 15.31
N PRO A 393 9.17 -5.76 16.32
CA PRO A 393 9.10 -6.48 17.58
C PRO A 393 8.15 -5.83 18.58
N ARG A 394 7.77 -4.56 18.37
CA ARG A 394 7.00 -3.81 19.37
C ARG A 394 5.50 -3.85 19.03
N ARG A 395 4.70 -4.22 20.02
CA ARG A 395 3.26 -3.99 20.00
C ARG A 395 2.94 -2.48 20.00
N PRO A 396 1.70 -2.08 19.63
CA PRO A 396 1.17 -0.76 19.89
C PRO A 396 1.46 -0.37 21.34
N PRO A 397 2.03 0.82 21.55
CA PRO A 397 2.35 1.27 22.90
C PRO A 397 1.09 1.72 23.63
N ARG A 398 1.00 1.38 24.92
CA ARG A 398 0.09 2.07 25.84
C ARG A 398 0.50 3.54 25.91
N LEU A 399 -0.44 4.41 26.27
CA LEU A 399 -0.21 5.84 26.38
C LEU A 399 0.94 6.10 27.36
N ASN A 400 1.93 6.85 26.88
CA ASN A 400 3.12 7.22 27.64
C ASN A 400 3.98 6.04 28.14
N GLU A 401 3.83 4.85 27.55
CA GLU A 401 4.54 3.63 27.99
C GLU A 401 6.07 3.80 28.00
N HIS A 402 6.60 4.61 27.08
CA HIS A 402 8.04 4.79 26.90
C HIS A 402 8.51 6.18 27.36
N GLY A 403 7.66 6.95 28.04
CA GLY A 403 7.95 8.36 28.37
C GLY A 403 9.21 8.53 29.22
N ASN A 404 9.44 7.67 30.21
CA ASN A 404 10.65 7.72 31.03
C ASN A 404 11.90 7.28 30.26
N GLU A 405 11.80 6.19 29.48
CA GLU A 405 12.89 5.68 28.64
C GLU A 405 13.39 6.77 27.68
N ILE A 406 12.49 7.43 26.97
CA ILE A 406 12.82 8.49 26.02
C ILE A 406 13.47 9.69 26.74
N ARG A 407 12.96 10.08 27.91
CA ARG A 407 13.52 11.18 28.72
C ARG A 407 14.94 10.86 29.18
N ASP A 408 15.18 9.63 29.64
CA ASP A 408 16.49 9.17 30.09
C ASP A 408 17.49 9.08 28.93
N GLU A 409 17.08 8.57 27.76
CA GLU A 409 17.91 8.50 26.56
C GLU A 409 18.35 9.89 26.06
N LEU A 410 17.45 10.87 26.09
CA LEU A 410 17.77 12.27 25.79
C LEU A 410 18.75 12.85 26.80
N ALA A 411 18.50 12.66 28.10
CA ALA A 411 19.37 13.18 29.16
C ALA A 411 20.78 12.57 29.12
N ALA A 412 20.89 11.31 28.70
CA ALA A 412 22.16 10.61 28.53
C ALA A 412 22.85 10.90 27.19
N GLY A 413 22.22 11.65 26.28
CA GLY A 413 22.75 11.93 24.94
C GLY A 413 22.86 10.68 24.07
N LEU A 414 22.02 9.66 24.32
CA LEU A 414 22.01 8.41 23.57
C LEU A 414 21.24 8.53 22.25
N LEU A 415 20.33 9.50 22.17
CA LEU A 415 19.71 9.89 20.91
C LEU A 415 20.65 10.84 20.18
N THR A 416 21.51 10.28 19.34
CA THR A 416 22.33 11.06 18.40
C THR A 416 21.82 10.83 16.99
N ARG A 417 22.02 11.85 16.15
CA ARG A 417 21.72 11.77 14.72
C ARG A 417 22.98 11.34 13.97
N SER A 418 22.84 10.41 13.03
CA SER A 418 23.95 10.01 12.16
C SER A 418 24.17 11.06 11.09
N ILE A 419 25.23 11.86 11.21
CA ILE A 419 25.64 12.80 10.16
C ILE A 419 26.24 11.99 9.01
N GLN A 420 25.59 11.99 7.85
CA GLN A 420 26.11 11.35 6.63
C GLN A 420 26.84 12.38 5.75
N GLU A 421 27.78 11.91 4.92
CA GLU A 421 28.44 12.76 3.93
C GLU A 421 27.44 13.24 2.87
N ILE A 422 27.36 14.56 2.68
CA ILE A 422 26.50 15.19 1.67
C ILE A 422 27.10 14.94 0.29
N ASN A 423 26.38 14.16 -0.53
CA ASN A 423 26.73 13.99 -1.94
C ASN A 423 25.92 14.98 -2.78
N ARG A 424 26.54 16.10 -3.17
CA ARG A 424 25.84 17.20 -3.84
C ARG A 424 25.32 16.78 -5.21
N ALA A 425 23.99 16.86 -5.37
CA ALA A 425 23.28 16.59 -6.61
C ALA A 425 22.08 17.53 -6.80
N GLU A 426 21.64 17.71 -8.04
CA GLU A 426 20.50 18.58 -8.37
C GLU A 426 19.16 17.93 -8.06
N LEU A 427 19.05 16.60 -8.21
CA LEU A 427 17.82 15.83 -7.98
C LEU A 427 18.02 14.71 -6.93
N PRO A 428 16.94 14.30 -6.20
CA PRO A 428 17.04 13.35 -5.09
C PRO A 428 17.64 11.99 -5.45
N LEU A 429 17.37 11.48 -6.66
CA LEU A 429 17.81 10.17 -7.13
C LEU A 429 18.84 10.28 -8.27
N GLU A 430 19.47 11.45 -8.42
CA GLU A 430 20.49 11.64 -9.45
C GLU A 430 21.64 10.64 -9.29
N GLY A 431 22.06 10.04 -10.40
CA GLY A 431 23.08 8.98 -10.42
C GLY A 431 22.54 7.57 -10.20
N LEU A 432 21.30 7.41 -9.71
CA LEU A 432 20.63 6.11 -9.67
C LEU A 432 20.32 5.63 -11.09
N LYS A 433 20.67 4.38 -11.40
CA LYS A 433 20.38 3.74 -12.68
C LYS A 433 19.40 2.59 -12.46
N VAL A 434 18.28 2.63 -13.16
CA VAL A 434 17.20 1.65 -13.02
C VAL A 434 17.02 0.93 -14.36
N ALA A 435 17.15 -0.39 -14.36
CA ALA A 435 16.79 -1.23 -15.48
C ALA A 435 15.33 -1.65 -15.32
N ASP A 436 14.44 -1.06 -16.13
CA ASP A 436 13.01 -1.30 -16.04
C ASP A 436 12.59 -2.42 -17.02
N PHE A 437 12.43 -3.62 -16.46
CA PHE A 437 11.88 -4.80 -17.15
C PHE A 437 10.37 -4.96 -16.91
N SER A 438 9.71 -3.94 -16.38
CA SER A 438 8.31 -4.04 -16.02
C SER A 438 7.40 -3.96 -17.24
N TRP A 439 6.25 -4.59 -17.09
CA TRP A 439 5.26 -4.82 -18.15
C TRP A 439 3.90 -4.44 -17.61
N VAL A 440 3.07 -3.82 -18.44
CA VAL A 440 1.70 -3.44 -18.08
C VAL A 440 1.66 -2.38 -16.96
N GLY A 441 0.57 -1.61 -16.90
CA GLY A 441 0.43 -0.31 -16.21
C GLY A 441 1.31 -0.02 -14.99
N VAL A 442 1.16 -0.76 -13.89
CA VAL A 442 1.73 -0.38 -12.58
C VAL A 442 3.26 -0.29 -12.59
N GLY A 443 3.93 -1.24 -13.25
CA GLY A 443 5.38 -1.29 -13.26
C GLY A 443 6.04 -0.06 -13.88
N PRO A 444 5.70 0.30 -15.14
CA PRO A 444 6.22 1.50 -15.78
C PRO A 444 5.83 2.78 -15.06
N ILE A 445 4.66 2.83 -14.41
CA ILE A 445 4.26 3.98 -13.58
C ILE A 445 5.21 4.13 -12.38
N THR A 446 5.54 3.04 -11.69
CA THR A 446 6.52 3.06 -10.58
C THR A 446 7.91 3.48 -11.07
N ALA A 447 8.37 2.92 -12.19
CA ALA A 447 9.68 3.26 -12.74
C ALA A 447 9.74 4.73 -13.18
N LYS A 448 8.66 5.26 -13.78
CA LYS A 448 8.52 6.68 -14.10
C LYS A 448 8.68 7.57 -12.87
N ALA A 449 8.08 7.21 -11.72
CA ALA A 449 8.21 8.01 -10.51
C ALA A 449 9.68 8.17 -10.06
N LEU A 450 10.51 7.14 -10.24
CA LEU A 450 11.96 7.23 -9.98
C LEU A 450 12.64 8.20 -10.96
N ALA A 451 12.26 8.18 -12.24
CA ALA A 451 12.77 9.09 -13.26
C ALA A 451 12.40 10.55 -12.98
N ASP A 452 11.17 10.80 -12.53
CA ASP A 452 10.69 12.14 -12.15
C ASP A 452 11.52 12.76 -11.02
N HIS A 453 12.20 11.93 -10.22
CA HIS A 453 13.11 12.34 -9.15
C HIS A 453 14.60 12.24 -9.51
N GLY A 454 14.94 12.11 -10.80
CA GLY A 454 16.31 12.22 -11.32
C GLY A 454 17.04 10.91 -11.59
N ALA A 455 16.41 9.75 -11.36
CA ALA A 455 17.01 8.47 -11.72
C ALA A 455 17.08 8.32 -13.26
N THR A 456 18.16 7.70 -13.76
CA THR A 456 18.22 7.25 -15.15
C THR A 456 17.51 5.91 -15.28
N VAL A 457 16.29 5.94 -15.81
CA VAL A 457 15.46 4.75 -16.01
C VAL A 457 15.53 4.31 -17.47
N VAL A 458 16.04 3.09 -17.69
CA VAL A 458 16.14 2.47 -19.01
C VAL A 458 15.09 1.38 -19.11
N ARG A 459 14.03 1.63 -19.89
CA ARG A 459 13.01 0.62 -20.20
C ARG A 459 13.59 -0.42 -21.16
N ILE A 460 13.51 -1.68 -20.76
CA ILE A 460 14.03 -2.82 -21.52
C ILE A 460 12.85 -3.60 -22.08
N GLU A 461 12.64 -3.45 -23.38
CA GLU A 461 11.56 -4.13 -24.10
C GLU A 461 12.06 -5.42 -24.75
N SER A 462 11.20 -6.45 -24.78
CA SER A 462 11.49 -7.68 -25.53
C SER A 462 11.17 -7.48 -27.02
N GLY A 463 12.08 -7.88 -27.90
CA GLY A 463 11.83 -7.87 -29.34
C GLY A 463 10.87 -8.96 -29.82
N GLY A 464 10.65 -10.02 -29.03
CA GLY A 464 9.80 -11.15 -29.40
C GLY A 464 8.45 -11.21 -28.68
N ARG A 465 8.26 -10.40 -27.65
CA ARG A 465 7.02 -10.31 -26.88
C ARG A 465 6.79 -8.82 -26.60
N LEU A 466 5.76 -8.24 -27.20
CA LEU A 466 5.44 -6.82 -27.03
C LEU A 466 4.60 -6.60 -25.76
N ASP A 467 4.74 -5.43 -25.15
CA ASP A 467 3.88 -5.00 -24.04
C ASP A 467 2.45 -4.76 -24.59
N PRO A 468 1.41 -5.37 -24.01
CA PRO A 468 0.03 -5.24 -24.51
C PRO A 468 -0.59 -3.84 -24.30
N LEU A 469 -0.01 -2.95 -23.49
CA LEU A 469 -0.46 -1.57 -23.35
C LEU A 469 0.26 -0.59 -24.30
N ARG A 470 1.01 -1.10 -25.29
CA ARG A 470 1.73 -0.28 -26.26
C ARG A 470 0.85 0.26 -27.38
#